data_AF-A0A7D9DD69-F1
#
_entry.id   AF-A0A7D9DD69-F1
#
_cell.length_a   1.000
_cell.length_b   1.000
_cell.length_c   1.000
_cell.angle_alpha   90.00
_cell.angle_beta   90.00
_cell.angle_gamma   90.00
#
_symmetry.space_group_name_H-M   'P 1'
#
loop_
_entity.id
_entity.type
_entity.pdbx_description
1 polymer ?
#
loop_
_entity_poly.entity_id
_entity_poly.type
_entity_poly.pdbx_seq_one_letter_code
_entity_poly.pdbx_strand_id
1 'polypeptide(L)'
;MRNSPVMDFDRSTKFSSAENLTTNQKNSLYSPEGCDLDTNDDIYTTEPMPFIQSVGNGKLVVNPRARDMLSRIEKPLVVISIAGLYRTGKSFLMNRLFGQPGFSIGGSTEANTKGIWVWCRDHPWNEEQCLVVLDSEGLGDTEKEDGINQDVHVFALAVLLSSCVVYNSWNAIDESAIQNLSLVTQMIEFIQLSRTEDDSAGNDTADDVFSPFFIWVVRDFSLSLKIEQRPCTADEYLEHALKDKPGARNLQRNEVRKKIREFFPTRKCFTLKRPVVDEEKLNNLDELPEDEFRPAFLEEVHRFIKCALGSSPVKVVNQVEITGHHFNYLAESYVSSLNNGSTPSIPSIINHIVEAEFIREKESITHNYRKKMNERLIKPMSVEELDNFSAELRSEAMKRFKRHKVLQKASNTNEMEQKLTDTLWELQVHYERENKRISKEFCSDLIKELYATINRRLNNEEYNMYGGYKAFLRDLVRLEKAYQSTPNKGPMSDQVLGEFVISLEGVKMLIRSGVEIINMELERRLSQQQGSYTVLLPWLKDSLVGSVSQFTTLCEHAVKSMSTPTTTAALTIVSNNTPKKSPSKND
;
A
#
# COMPACT_ATOMS: atom_id res chain seq x y z
N MET A 1 -14.24 -38.31 54.13
CA MET A 1 -15.20 -39.04 54.98
C MET A 1 -16.53 -38.28 55.00
N ARG A 2 -17.57 -38.90 54.41
CA ARG A 2 -19.00 -38.95 54.79
C ARG A 2 -19.73 -37.64 55.18
N ASN A 3 -20.92 -37.29 54.70
CA ASN A 3 -21.95 -38.00 53.94
C ASN A 3 -22.91 -36.97 53.31
N SER A 4 -23.39 -37.28 52.10
CA SER A 4 -24.60 -36.72 51.47
C SER A 4 -25.88 -37.17 52.19
N PRO A 5 -27.05 -36.74 51.70
CA PRO A 5 -28.14 -37.70 51.49
C PRO A 5 -28.56 -37.78 50.02
N VAL A 6 -28.89 -39.01 49.65
CA VAL A 6 -29.39 -39.53 48.37
C VAL A 6 -30.90 -39.72 48.49
N MET A 7 -31.64 -39.59 47.37
CA MET A 7 -32.72 -40.47 46.88
C MET A 7 -32.97 -40.06 45.40
N ASP A 8 -32.60 -40.82 44.35
CA ASP A 8 -33.14 -42.10 43.82
C ASP A 8 -34.66 -42.05 43.57
N PHE A 9 -35.27 -42.50 42.47
CA PHE A 9 -34.94 -43.16 41.19
C PHE A 9 -36.22 -42.96 40.33
N ASP A 10 -36.17 -42.86 38.99
CA ASP A 10 -36.66 -43.97 38.14
C ASP A 10 -36.44 -43.77 36.64
N ARG A 11 -36.25 -44.91 35.98
CA ARG A 11 -35.91 -45.14 34.57
C ARG A 11 -37.18 -45.28 33.72
N SER A 12 -37.13 -44.90 32.45
CA SER A 12 -37.22 -45.86 31.32
C SER A 12 -37.33 -45.21 29.94
N THR A 13 -36.41 -45.66 29.10
CA THR A 13 -36.36 -45.76 27.63
C THR A 13 -37.66 -45.72 26.82
N LYS A 14 -37.64 -45.04 25.66
CA LYS A 14 -37.94 -45.66 24.34
C LYS A 14 -37.46 -44.80 23.15
N PHE A 15 -36.79 -45.49 22.23
CA PHE A 15 -36.36 -45.05 20.90
C PHE A 15 -37.55 -44.85 19.94
N SER A 16 -37.48 -43.83 19.07
CA SER A 16 -38.19 -43.74 17.78
C SER A 16 -37.59 -42.56 16.98
N SER A 17 -36.59 -42.83 16.15
CA SER A 17 -36.61 -42.67 14.67
C SER A 17 -36.72 -41.24 14.12
N ALA A 18 -35.64 -40.87 13.44
CA ALA A 18 -35.39 -39.77 12.51
C ALA A 18 -36.60 -39.13 11.80
N GLU A 19 -36.56 -37.79 11.67
CA GLU A 19 -36.79 -37.07 10.41
C GLU A 19 -36.30 -35.60 10.49
N ASN A 20 -35.28 -35.31 9.67
CA ASN A 20 -34.94 -34.11 8.90
C ASN A 20 -35.48 -32.69 9.23
N LEU A 21 -34.59 -31.72 8.90
CA LEU A 21 -34.81 -30.31 8.47
C LEU A 21 -34.67 -29.19 9.52
N THR A 22 -33.44 -28.66 9.58
CA THR A 22 -33.07 -27.23 9.64
C THR A 22 -34.06 -26.23 10.25
N THR A 23 -33.84 -25.91 11.53
CA THR A 23 -34.45 -24.76 12.22
C THR A 23 -33.53 -23.53 12.13
N ASN A 24 -33.87 -22.64 11.21
CA ASN A 24 -33.58 -21.21 11.32
C ASN A 24 -34.64 -20.59 12.23
N GLN A 25 -34.27 -20.15 13.44
CA GLN A 25 -35.03 -19.16 14.22
C GLN A 25 -34.14 -18.61 15.34
N LYS A 26 -33.55 -17.43 15.10
CA LYS A 26 -33.18 -16.49 16.17
C LYS A 26 -34.19 -15.36 16.14
N ASN A 27 -34.97 -15.27 17.22
CA ASN A 27 -35.86 -14.15 17.50
C ASN A 27 -35.03 -12.90 17.86
N SER A 28 -35.28 -11.88 17.05
CA SER A 28 -35.35 -10.44 17.36
C SER A 28 -35.53 -10.09 18.84
N LEU A 29 -34.71 -9.15 19.34
CA LEU A 29 -35.18 -7.83 19.80
C LEU A 29 -33.97 -6.91 20.06
N TYR A 30 -33.73 -5.96 19.16
CA TYR A 30 -33.32 -4.56 19.40
C TYR A 30 -33.13 -3.90 18.02
N SER A 31 -34.09 -3.05 17.64
CA SER A 31 -34.04 -2.27 16.40
C SER A 31 -33.09 -1.09 16.54
N PRO A 32 -32.19 -0.84 15.58
CA PRO A 32 -31.49 0.43 15.48
C PRO A 32 -32.35 1.39 14.66
N GLU A 33 -32.91 2.41 15.30
CA GLU A 33 -33.16 3.68 14.62
C GLU A 33 -31.77 4.24 14.30
N GLY A 34 -31.36 4.48 13.06
CA GLY A 34 -32.08 5.15 11.99
C GLY A 34 -31.47 6.54 11.81
N CYS A 35 -30.17 6.62 11.55
CA CYS A 35 -29.54 7.79 10.94
C CYS A 35 -28.92 7.33 9.63
N ASP A 36 -29.50 7.83 8.54
CA ASP A 36 -28.99 7.72 7.19
C ASP A 36 -27.51 8.13 7.18
N LEU A 37 -26.65 7.21 6.75
CA LEU A 37 -25.27 7.55 6.39
C LEU A 37 -25.35 8.30 5.07
N ASP A 38 -25.46 9.62 5.17
CA ASP A 38 -25.34 10.52 4.05
C ASP A 38 -24.05 10.20 3.26
N THR A 39 -24.23 10.06 1.96
CA THR A 39 -23.19 9.94 0.94
C THR A 39 -22.46 11.27 0.75
N ASN A 40 -21.93 11.85 1.83
CA ASN A 40 -21.13 13.07 1.75
C ASN A 40 -19.63 12.71 1.72
N ASP A 41 -18.92 13.33 0.79
CA ASP A 41 -17.47 13.31 0.57
C ASP A 41 -16.64 13.81 1.77
N ASP A 42 -17.24 13.97 2.96
CA ASP A 42 -16.58 14.45 4.15
C ASP A 42 -15.85 13.30 4.86
N ILE A 43 -14.52 13.29 4.73
CA ILE A 43 -13.63 12.34 5.40
C ILE A 43 -13.75 12.43 6.93
N TYR A 44 -14.14 13.61 7.45
CA TYR A 44 -14.16 13.93 8.86
C TYR A 44 -15.55 13.85 9.48
N THR A 45 -15.58 13.53 10.78
CA THR A 45 -16.80 13.50 11.58
C THR A 45 -17.15 14.90 12.08
N THR A 46 -18.45 15.21 12.10
CA THR A 46 -18.97 16.49 12.62
C THR A 46 -18.82 16.62 14.14
N GLU A 47 -18.73 15.50 14.85
CA GLU A 47 -18.61 15.43 16.31
C GLU A 47 -17.48 14.48 16.71
N PRO A 48 -16.83 14.72 17.87
CA PRO A 48 -15.85 13.79 18.40
C PRO A 48 -16.47 12.46 18.74
N MET A 49 -15.67 11.40 18.64
CA MET A 49 -16.13 10.04 18.92
C MET A 49 -15.17 9.26 19.80
N PRO A 50 -15.65 8.23 20.51
CA PRO A 50 -14.78 7.37 21.27
C PRO A 50 -13.77 6.66 20.36
N PHE A 51 -12.49 6.71 20.72
CA PHE A 51 -11.40 6.07 19.99
C PHE A 51 -10.89 4.83 20.71
N ILE A 52 -10.48 4.98 21.97
CA ILE A 52 -10.02 3.86 22.80
C ILE A 52 -10.90 3.81 24.03
N GLN A 53 -11.57 2.68 24.24
CA GLN A 53 -12.51 2.51 25.35
C GLN A 53 -12.17 1.28 26.15
N SER A 54 -12.54 1.29 27.42
CA SER A 54 -12.51 0.08 28.23
C SER A 54 -13.78 -0.74 28.01
N VAL A 55 -13.59 -2.03 27.78
CA VAL A 55 -14.65 -3.04 27.74
C VAL A 55 -14.56 -3.91 28.99
N GLY A 56 -15.59 -4.74 29.24
CA GLY A 56 -15.67 -5.60 30.43
C GLY A 56 -14.34 -6.30 30.76
N ASN A 57 -14.01 -6.32 32.05
CA ASN A 57 -12.73 -6.80 32.63
C ASN A 57 -11.53 -5.83 32.48
N GLY A 58 -11.77 -4.54 32.28
CA GLY A 58 -10.72 -3.51 32.30
C GLY A 58 -9.82 -3.46 31.06
N LYS A 59 -10.10 -4.26 30.03
CA LYS A 59 -9.34 -4.30 28.77
C LYS A 59 -9.67 -3.10 27.90
N LEU A 60 -8.68 -2.54 27.24
CA LEU A 60 -8.83 -1.45 26.28
C LEU A 60 -9.07 -1.99 24.86
N VAL A 61 -9.90 -1.32 24.06
CA VAL A 61 -10.13 -1.66 22.65
C VAL A 61 -10.19 -0.40 21.80
N VAL A 62 -9.72 -0.50 20.56
CA VAL A 62 -9.88 0.56 19.55
C VAL A 62 -11.28 0.46 18.96
N ASN A 63 -11.98 1.58 18.87
CA ASN A 63 -13.31 1.67 18.31
C ASN A 63 -13.29 1.46 16.78
N PRO A 64 -14.02 0.47 16.23
CA PRO A 64 -14.02 0.19 14.80
C PRO A 64 -14.46 1.37 13.93
N ARG A 65 -15.42 2.19 14.39
CA ARG A 65 -15.90 3.35 13.63
C ARG A 65 -14.83 4.44 13.53
N ALA A 66 -14.13 4.70 14.63
CA ALA A 66 -13.00 5.63 14.62
C ALA A 66 -11.87 5.11 13.73
N ARG A 67 -11.61 3.80 13.76
CA ARG A 67 -10.62 3.15 12.88
C ARG A 67 -10.95 3.35 11.39
N ASP A 68 -12.21 3.12 11.01
CA ASP A 68 -12.65 3.24 9.62
C ASP A 68 -12.62 4.69 9.10
N MET A 69 -12.84 5.67 9.99
CA MET A 69 -12.66 7.09 9.67
C MET A 69 -11.16 7.40 9.50
N LEU A 70 -10.33 7.03 10.47
CA LEU A 70 -8.89 7.30 10.44
C LEU A 70 -8.21 6.63 9.24
N SER A 71 -8.63 5.43 8.83
CA SER A 71 -8.00 4.71 7.70
C SER A 71 -8.13 5.44 6.36
N ARG A 72 -9.10 6.37 6.22
CA ARG A 72 -9.31 7.20 5.03
C ARG A 72 -8.41 8.43 4.97
N ILE A 73 -7.69 8.74 6.05
CA ILE A 73 -6.82 9.92 6.13
C ILE A 73 -5.43 9.56 5.59
N GLU A 74 -5.14 9.99 4.37
CA GLU A 74 -3.83 9.80 3.73
C GLU A 74 -2.79 10.86 4.14
N LYS A 75 -3.23 12.01 4.65
CA LYS A 75 -2.37 13.12 5.08
C LYS A 75 -1.55 12.74 6.32
N PRO A 76 -0.30 13.25 6.47
CA PRO A 76 0.43 13.19 7.72
C PRO A 76 -0.35 13.82 8.88
N LEU A 77 -0.33 13.17 10.04
CA LEU A 77 -1.11 13.59 11.20
C LEU A 77 -0.30 14.49 12.13
N VAL A 78 -0.89 15.60 12.57
CA VAL A 78 -0.49 16.36 13.76
C VAL A 78 -1.42 15.94 14.89
N VAL A 79 -0.91 15.18 15.86
CA VAL A 79 -1.74 14.57 16.91
C VAL A 79 -1.53 15.32 18.22
N ILE A 80 -2.52 16.12 18.63
CA ILE A 80 -2.49 16.86 19.89
C ILE A 80 -3.38 16.13 20.90
N SER A 81 -2.78 15.62 21.97
CA SER A 81 -3.51 14.99 23.07
C SER A 81 -3.57 15.91 24.29
N ILE A 82 -4.61 15.78 25.11
CA ILE A 82 -4.66 16.38 26.43
C ILE A 82 -4.81 15.31 27.49
N ALA A 83 -4.06 15.45 28.58
CA ALA A 83 -4.09 14.53 29.70
C ALA A 83 -3.90 15.27 31.02
N GLY A 84 -4.39 14.71 32.14
CA GLY A 84 -4.32 15.34 33.44
C GLY A 84 -5.42 14.86 34.40
N LEU A 85 -5.46 15.43 35.61
CA LEU A 85 -6.47 15.07 36.61
C LEU A 85 -7.90 15.25 36.08
N TYR A 86 -8.84 14.46 36.61
CA TYR A 86 -10.26 14.64 36.32
C TYR A 86 -10.75 16.04 36.74
N ARG A 87 -11.78 16.55 36.04
CA ARG A 87 -12.42 17.86 36.30
C ARG A 87 -11.51 19.10 36.26
N THR A 88 -10.48 19.07 35.41
CA THR A 88 -9.57 20.22 35.21
C THR A 88 -9.89 21.04 33.95
N GLY A 89 -11.04 20.80 33.31
CA GLY A 89 -11.48 21.53 32.10
C GLY A 89 -10.69 21.18 30.83
N LYS A 90 -10.34 19.90 30.65
CA LYS A 90 -9.57 19.41 29.48
C LYS A 90 -10.35 19.56 28.17
N SER A 91 -11.56 19.00 28.13
CA SER A 91 -12.46 19.04 26.98
C SER A 91 -12.77 20.48 26.52
N PHE A 92 -12.86 21.44 27.46
CA PHE A 92 -12.97 22.87 27.14
C PHE A 92 -11.80 23.38 26.31
N LEU A 93 -10.56 23.09 26.73
CA LEU A 93 -9.38 23.51 25.99
C LEU A 93 -9.30 22.83 24.62
N MET A 94 -9.73 21.57 24.52
CA MET A 94 -9.72 20.84 23.25
C MET A 94 -10.78 21.36 22.28
N ASN A 95 -11.98 21.72 22.76
CA ASN A 95 -12.99 22.42 21.95
C ASN A 95 -12.44 23.75 21.44
N ARG A 96 -11.80 24.54 22.30
CA ARG A 96 -11.18 25.82 21.90
C ARG A 96 -10.03 25.63 20.91
N LEU A 97 -9.19 24.61 21.09
CA LEU A 97 -8.10 24.28 20.15
C LEU A 97 -8.63 23.78 18.81
N PHE A 98 -9.70 22.97 18.82
CA PHE A 98 -10.40 22.54 17.62
C PHE A 98 -11.20 23.70 16.99
N GLY A 99 -11.51 24.75 17.73
CA GLY A 99 -12.19 25.95 17.22
C GLY A 99 -13.71 25.83 17.08
N GLN A 100 -14.32 24.77 17.62
CA GLN A 100 -15.77 24.61 17.72
C GLN A 100 -16.11 23.66 18.89
N PRO A 101 -17.32 23.78 19.49
CA PRO A 101 -17.76 22.87 20.54
C PRO A 101 -17.98 21.47 19.98
N GLY A 102 -17.60 20.43 20.75
CA GLY A 102 -17.83 19.04 20.36
C GLY A 102 -17.62 18.05 21.50
N PHE A 103 -16.47 18.10 22.19
CA PHE A 103 -16.23 17.20 23.32
C PHE A 103 -17.13 17.61 24.48
N SER A 104 -17.84 16.64 25.06
CA SER A 104 -18.77 16.88 26.16
C SER A 104 -18.06 17.45 27.38
N ILE A 105 -18.59 18.55 27.91
CA ILE A 105 -18.13 19.16 29.15
C ILE A 105 -19.22 18.95 30.19
N GLY A 106 -18.92 18.25 31.27
CA GLY A 106 -19.84 18.14 32.40
C GLY A 106 -19.29 18.84 33.63
N GLY A 107 -20.15 19.63 34.26
CA GLY A 107 -19.95 20.23 35.59
C GLY A 107 -20.37 19.33 36.76
N SER A 108 -20.76 18.08 36.49
CA SER A 108 -21.21 17.12 37.51
C SER A 108 -20.04 16.37 38.18
N THR A 109 -20.37 15.59 39.22
CA THR A 109 -19.40 14.76 39.94
C THR A 109 -19.02 13.46 39.21
N GLU A 110 -19.54 13.17 38.02
CA GLU A 110 -19.19 11.96 37.27
C GLU A 110 -18.17 12.27 36.17
N ALA A 111 -17.28 11.32 35.85
CA ALA A 111 -16.34 11.48 34.74
C ALA A 111 -17.10 11.35 33.39
N ASN A 112 -17.16 12.44 32.63
CA ASN A 112 -17.88 12.48 31.34
C ASN A 112 -17.12 11.76 30.23
N THR A 113 -15.78 11.87 30.22
CA THR A 113 -14.92 11.27 29.20
C THR A 113 -14.38 9.94 29.71
N LYS A 114 -14.86 8.82 29.15
CA LYS A 114 -14.31 7.47 29.41
C LYS A 114 -13.37 7.06 28.27
N GLY A 115 -12.15 6.64 28.61
CA GLY A 115 -11.11 6.27 27.64
C GLY A 115 -10.47 7.46 26.91
N ILE A 116 -10.24 7.34 25.62
CA ILE A 116 -9.71 8.38 24.73
C ILE A 116 -10.73 8.64 23.63
N TRP A 117 -11.04 9.90 23.40
CA TRP A 117 -11.89 10.36 22.30
C TRP A 117 -11.05 11.03 21.23
N VAL A 118 -11.47 10.94 19.98
CA VAL A 118 -10.78 11.50 18.82
C VAL A 118 -11.68 12.45 18.05
N TRP A 119 -11.08 13.53 17.54
CA TRP A 119 -11.69 14.41 16.56
C TRP A 119 -10.65 14.82 15.51
N CYS A 120 -11.07 14.83 14.25
CA CYS A 120 -10.17 15.05 13.12
C CYS A 120 -10.70 16.16 12.21
N ARG A 121 -9.78 16.93 11.63
CA ARG A 121 -10.05 17.87 10.53
C ARG A 121 -8.76 18.16 9.77
N ASP A 122 -8.88 18.83 8.64
CA ASP A 122 -7.72 19.45 8.00
C ASP A 122 -7.01 20.40 8.96
N HIS A 123 -5.68 20.37 8.93
CA HIS A 123 -4.91 21.22 9.82
C HIS A 123 -5.12 22.70 9.42
N PRO A 124 -5.58 23.56 10.34
CA PRO A 124 -6.10 24.90 10.00
C PRO A 124 -5.04 25.82 9.38
N TRP A 125 -3.76 25.50 9.57
CA TRP A 125 -2.63 26.30 9.07
C TRP A 125 -1.75 25.56 8.06
N ASN A 126 -2.10 24.31 7.72
CA ASN A 126 -1.37 23.54 6.72
C ASN A 126 -2.30 22.48 6.08
N GLU A 127 -2.81 22.76 4.88
CA GLU A 127 -3.76 21.89 4.18
C GLU A 127 -3.19 20.52 3.79
N GLU A 128 -1.85 20.36 3.78
CA GLU A 128 -1.19 19.08 3.51
C GLU A 128 -1.19 18.14 4.73
N GLN A 129 -1.65 18.62 5.89
CA GLN A 129 -1.63 17.89 7.16
C GLN A 129 -3.05 17.74 7.72
N CYS A 130 -3.26 16.71 8.54
CA CYS A 130 -4.49 16.51 9.29
C CYS A 130 -4.25 16.79 10.78
N LEU A 131 -5.09 17.61 11.40
CA LEU A 131 -5.11 17.77 12.84
C LEU A 131 -5.94 16.64 13.47
N VAL A 132 -5.37 15.96 14.45
CA VAL A 132 -6.05 14.96 15.27
C VAL A 132 -5.99 15.41 16.72
N VAL A 133 -7.15 15.60 17.32
CA VAL A 133 -7.31 16.06 18.70
C VAL A 133 -7.78 14.89 19.55
N LEU A 134 -7.00 14.55 20.59
CA LEU A 134 -7.30 13.45 21.50
C LEU A 134 -7.65 13.99 22.89
N ASP A 135 -8.89 13.78 23.33
CA ASP A 135 -9.31 14.09 24.70
C ASP A 135 -9.29 12.81 25.54
N SER A 136 -8.48 12.81 26.61
CA SER A 136 -8.35 11.66 27.49
C SER A 136 -9.24 11.78 28.73
N GLU A 137 -9.64 10.62 29.25
CA GLU A 137 -10.16 10.48 30.60
C GLU A 137 -9.20 11.09 31.64
N GLY A 138 -9.77 11.60 32.73
CA GLY A 138 -9.00 12.20 33.81
C GLY A 138 -8.43 11.17 34.78
N LEU A 139 -7.18 11.36 35.20
CA LEU A 139 -6.53 10.52 36.22
C LEU A 139 -7.20 10.67 37.58
N GLY A 140 -7.50 9.56 38.27
CA GLY A 140 -7.87 9.53 39.69
C GLY A 140 -9.38 9.52 39.96
N ASP A 141 -10.17 8.99 39.03
CA ASP A 141 -11.62 8.84 39.23
C ASP A 141 -11.93 7.75 40.29
N THR A 142 -12.75 8.10 41.28
CA THR A 142 -12.95 7.30 42.50
C THR A 142 -13.91 6.12 42.34
N GLU A 143 -14.60 6.00 41.21
CA GLU A 143 -15.66 5.00 40.99
C GLU A 143 -15.16 3.64 40.46
N LYS A 144 -13.83 3.43 40.38
CA LYS A 144 -13.24 2.25 39.72
C LYS A 144 -12.60 1.27 40.70
N GLU A 145 -13.10 0.03 40.76
CA GLU A 145 -12.56 -1.06 41.60
C GLU A 145 -11.14 -1.51 41.19
N ASP A 146 -10.76 -1.39 39.90
CA ASP A 146 -9.41 -1.65 39.34
C ASP A 146 -8.73 -0.38 38.76
N GLY A 147 -9.20 0.81 39.17
CA GLY A 147 -9.03 2.08 38.44
C GLY A 147 -7.62 2.58 38.18
N ILE A 148 -6.66 2.25 39.06
CA ILE A 148 -5.31 2.80 38.98
C ILE A 148 -4.63 2.36 37.68
N ASN A 149 -4.63 1.07 37.34
CA ASN A 149 -3.93 0.56 36.16
C ASN A 149 -4.52 1.08 34.85
N GLN A 150 -5.85 1.22 34.79
CA GLN A 150 -6.55 1.68 33.60
C GLN A 150 -6.30 3.17 33.31
N ASP A 151 -6.34 4.01 34.34
CA ASP A 151 -6.03 5.44 34.22
C ASP A 151 -4.61 5.65 33.71
N VAL A 152 -3.68 4.81 34.16
CA VAL A 152 -2.29 4.85 33.69
C VAL A 152 -2.20 4.48 32.22
N HIS A 153 -2.85 3.41 31.80
CA HIS A 153 -2.84 2.98 30.39
C HIS A 153 -3.44 4.03 29.47
N VAL A 154 -4.56 4.65 29.84
CA VAL A 154 -5.18 5.74 29.06
C VAL A 154 -4.22 6.92 28.94
N PHE A 155 -3.58 7.31 30.05
CA PHE A 155 -2.61 8.39 30.02
C PHE A 155 -1.40 8.08 29.14
N ALA A 156 -0.83 6.87 29.27
CA ALA A 156 0.31 6.45 28.49
C ALA A 156 -0.01 6.39 26.99
N LEU A 157 -1.20 5.90 26.62
CA LEU A 157 -1.68 5.92 25.24
C LEU A 157 -1.81 7.33 24.69
N ALA A 158 -2.36 8.28 25.47
CA ALA A 158 -2.46 9.68 25.06
C ALA A 158 -1.07 10.25 24.72
N VAL A 159 -0.07 9.99 25.57
CA VAL A 159 1.32 10.42 25.33
C VAL A 159 1.92 9.73 24.11
N LEU A 160 1.83 8.41 24.05
CA LEU A 160 2.42 7.58 23.00
C LEU A 160 1.89 7.90 21.60
N LEU A 161 0.61 8.16 21.48
CA LEU A 161 -0.06 8.42 20.21
C LEU A 161 0.18 9.85 19.72
N SER A 162 0.36 10.79 20.64
CA SER A 162 0.49 12.21 20.31
C SER A 162 1.80 12.56 19.59
N SER A 163 1.79 13.64 18.81
CA SER A 163 2.97 14.43 18.43
C SER A 163 3.16 15.64 19.36
N CYS A 164 2.09 16.09 20.02
CA CYS A 164 2.11 17.05 21.12
C CYS A 164 1.23 16.60 22.28
N VAL A 165 1.76 16.65 23.50
CA VAL A 165 1.02 16.36 24.74
C VAL A 165 0.76 17.66 25.48
N VAL A 166 -0.51 17.93 25.75
CA VAL A 166 -0.97 18.97 26.66
C VAL A 166 -1.21 18.33 28.02
N TYR A 167 -0.33 18.60 28.99
CA TYR A 167 -0.56 18.20 30.37
C TYR A 167 -1.28 19.32 31.14
N ASN A 168 -2.51 19.04 31.55
CA ASN A 168 -3.40 19.99 32.19
C ASN A 168 -3.44 19.76 33.70
N SER A 169 -2.97 20.72 34.48
CA SER A 169 -2.95 20.66 35.95
C SER A 169 -3.65 21.85 36.58
N TRP A 170 -4.07 21.70 37.83
CA TRP A 170 -4.74 22.76 38.59
C TRP A 170 -3.75 23.58 39.42
N ASN A 171 -3.95 24.89 39.44
CA ASN A 171 -3.29 25.91 40.26
C ASN A 171 -1.78 26.10 40.05
N ALA A 172 -0.92 25.21 40.55
CA ALA A 172 0.53 25.39 40.56
C ALA A 172 1.27 24.09 40.21
N ILE A 173 2.51 24.22 39.74
CA ILE A 173 3.41 23.08 39.57
C ILE A 173 4.04 22.76 40.92
N ASP A 174 3.36 21.91 41.68
CA ASP A 174 3.83 21.41 42.97
C ASP A 174 4.43 19.99 42.85
N GLU A 175 4.89 19.45 43.99
CA GLU A 175 5.48 18.11 44.02
C GLU A 175 4.45 17.01 43.66
N SER A 176 3.16 17.23 43.91
CA SER A 176 2.11 16.27 43.56
C SER A 176 1.92 16.24 42.04
N ALA A 177 1.92 17.39 41.38
CA ALA A 177 1.79 17.50 39.94
C ALA A 177 2.98 16.83 39.22
N ILE A 178 4.19 16.94 39.78
CA ILE A 178 5.38 16.23 39.30
C ILE A 178 5.28 14.72 39.57
N GLN A 179 4.79 14.31 40.74
CA GLN A 179 4.62 12.89 41.08
C GLN A 179 3.60 12.21 40.16
N ASN A 180 2.52 12.89 39.78
CA ASN A 180 1.57 12.37 38.79
C ASN A 180 2.24 12.10 37.43
N LEU A 181 3.26 12.89 37.08
CA LEU A 181 4.08 12.65 35.89
C LEU A 181 5.10 11.51 36.04
N SER A 182 5.46 11.11 37.28
CA SER A 182 6.31 9.94 37.53
C SER A 182 5.76 8.69 36.88
N LEU A 183 4.44 8.55 36.93
CA LEU A 183 3.73 7.42 36.37
C LEU A 183 3.88 7.33 34.84
N VAL A 184 3.95 8.48 34.19
CA VAL A 184 4.20 8.64 32.76
C VAL A 184 5.61 8.17 32.42
N THR A 185 6.58 8.59 33.23
CA THR A 185 7.99 8.22 33.03
C THR A 185 8.22 6.71 33.17
N GLN A 186 7.47 6.03 34.05
CA GLN A 186 7.57 4.57 34.21
C GLN A 186 7.05 3.81 32.97
N MET A 187 5.97 4.28 32.34
CA MET A 187 5.47 3.65 31.11
C MET A 187 6.33 4.00 29.90
N ILE A 188 6.85 5.22 29.84
CA ILE A 188 7.85 5.61 28.82
C ILE A 188 9.08 4.70 28.87
N GLU A 189 9.59 4.39 30.07
CA GLU A 189 10.71 3.46 30.24
C GLU A 189 10.38 2.06 29.73
N PHE A 190 9.15 1.58 29.95
CA PHE A 190 8.69 0.30 29.43
C PHE A 190 8.74 0.23 27.89
N ILE A 191 8.46 1.34 27.20
CA ILE A 191 8.54 1.46 25.73
C ILE A 191 9.99 1.65 25.25
N GLN A 192 10.87 2.23 26.08
CA GLN A 192 12.29 2.38 25.75
C GLN A 192 13.06 1.05 25.92
N LEU A 193 12.75 0.27 26.96
CA LEU A 193 13.36 -1.04 27.26
C LEU A 193 13.11 -2.09 26.17
N SER A 194 12.01 -1.98 25.42
CA SER A 194 11.69 -2.85 24.29
C SER A 194 12.62 -2.67 23.08
N ARG A 195 13.44 -1.62 23.06
CA ARG A 195 14.42 -1.37 21.98
C ARG A 195 15.78 -1.99 22.29
N THR A 196 16.16 -2.05 23.57
CA THR A 196 17.48 -2.53 24.01
C THR A 196 17.64 -4.06 23.96
N GLU A 197 16.55 -4.83 23.91
CA GLU A 197 16.63 -6.30 23.84
C GLU A 197 16.85 -6.84 22.41
N ASP A 198 16.51 -6.06 21.37
CA ASP A 198 16.67 -6.47 19.96
C ASP A 198 17.97 -5.93 19.30
N ASP A 199 18.59 -4.88 19.84
CA ASP A 199 19.81 -4.27 19.30
C ASP A 199 21.09 -4.71 20.03
N SER A 200 21.50 -5.97 19.84
CA SER A 200 22.86 -6.43 20.16
C SER A 200 23.91 -6.02 19.11
N ALA A 201 23.57 -5.11 18.19
CA ALA A 201 24.45 -4.57 17.16
C ALA A 201 24.56 -3.06 17.32
N GLY A 202 25.66 -2.61 17.95
CA GLY A 202 25.87 -1.22 18.32
C GLY A 202 25.72 -0.24 17.17
N ASN A 203 24.71 0.63 17.30
CA ASN A 203 24.66 2.00 16.80
C ASN A 203 23.67 2.77 17.69
N ASP A 204 24.03 2.92 18.96
CA ASP A 204 23.34 3.84 19.86
C ASP A 204 23.60 5.29 19.41
N THR A 205 22.66 5.85 18.66
CA THR A 205 22.42 7.29 18.74
C THR A 205 21.12 7.50 19.49
N ALA A 206 21.21 8.11 20.66
CA ALA A 206 20.09 8.55 21.50
C ALA A 206 19.10 9.50 20.78
N ASP A 207 19.39 9.89 19.53
CA ASP A 207 18.61 10.82 18.70
C ASP A 207 17.39 10.19 18.00
N ASP A 208 17.20 8.86 18.02
CA ASP A 208 16.06 8.17 17.36
C ASP A 208 14.89 7.82 18.32
N VAL A 209 14.84 8.45 19.51
CA VAL A 209 13.72 8.32 20.44
C VAL A 209 12.62 9.32 20.08
N PHE A 210 11.42 8.81 19.77
CA PHE A 210 10.25 9.65 19.56
C PHE A 210 9.95 10.45 20.84
N SER A 211 10.05 11.77 20.74
CA SER A 211 9.77 12.72 21.82
C SER A 211 8.70 13.71 21.39
N PRO A 212 7.48 13.66 21.94
CA PRO A 212 6.43 14.60 21.58
C PRO A 212 6.74 16.00 22.15
N PHE A 213 6.19 17.03 21.50
CA PHE A 213 6.23 18.38 22.02
C PHE A 213 5.37 18.48 23.28
N PHE A 214 5.93 18.92 24.41
CA PHE A 214 5.23 18.95 25.69
C PHE A 214 4.73 20.34 26.05
N ILE A 215 3.43 20.48 26.32
CA ILE A 215 2.83 21.74 26.77
C ILE A 215 2.23 21.51 28.16
N TRP A 216 2.75 22.20 29.17
CA TRP A 216 2.15 22.19 30.51
C TRP A 216 1.18 23.38 30.63
N VAL A 217 -0.11 23.09 30.73
CA VAL A 217 -1.14 24.10 31.00
C VAL A 217 -1.50 24.07 32.48
N VAL A 218 -1.22 25.17 33.17
CA VAL A 218 -1.52 25.35 34.59
C VAL A 218 -2.78 26.20 34.70
N ARG A 219 -3.89 25.57 35.06
CA ARG A 219 -5.22 26.18 35.21
C ARG A 219 -5.32 26.97 36.50
N ASP A 220 -6.18 27.97 36.52
CA ASP A 220 -6.51 28.77 37.71
C ASP A 220 -5.28 29.31 38.46
N PHE A 221 -4.25 29.70 37.69
CA PHE A 221 -2.96 30.12 38.22
C PHE A 221 -3.08 31.43 39.01
N SER A 222 -2.94 31.31 40.32
CA SER A 222 -3.14 32.39 41.29
C SER A 222 -1.84 33.09 41.72
N LEU A 223 -0.68 32.50 41.42
CA LEU A 223 0.63 33.01 41.86
C LEU A 223 1.15 34.15 40.94
N SER A 224 2.10 34.93 41.46
CA SER A 224 2.90 35.85 40.63
C SER A 224 4.12 35.12 40.08
N LEU A 225 4.34 35.17 38.76
CA LEU A 225 5.50 34.57 38.11
C LEU A 225 6.78 35.31 38.51
N LYS A 226 7.42 34.83 39.58
CA LYS A 226 8.70 35.32 40.07
C LYS A 226 9.58 34.16 40.53
N ILE A 227 10.85 34.20 40.16
CA ILE A 227 11.91 33.32 40.68
C ILE A 227 12.92 34.22 41.39
N GLU A 228 13.23 33.93 42.66
CA GLU A 228 14.16 34.74 43.46
C GLU A 228 13.82 36.24 43.43
N GLN A 229 12.52 36.56 43.55
CA GLN A 229 11.94 37.92 43.47
C GLN A 229 12.07 38.63 42.11
N ARG A 230 12.65 38.00 41.09
CA ARG A 230 12.72 38.54 39.72
C ARG A 230 11.52 38.05 38.91
N PRO A 231 10.89 38.91 38.09
CA PRO A 231 9.86 38.47 37.15
C PRO A 231 10.41 37.35 36.26
N CYS A 232 9.60 36.32 36.02
CA CYS A 232 9.93 35.25 35.10
C CYS A 232 8.77 34.98 34.13
N THR A 233 9.08 34.30 33.03
CA THR A 233 8.09 33.76 32.09
C THR A 233 7.50 32.45 32.62
N ALA A 234 6.38 32.02 32.04
CA ALA A 234 5.79 30.72 32.36
C ALA A 234 6.75 29.56 32.01
N ASP A 235 7.52 29.69 30.92
CA ASP A 235 8.54 28.71 30.52
C ASP A 235 9.68 28.64 31.56
N GLU A 236 10.19 29.78 32.01
CA GLU A 236 11.20 29.82 33.08
C GLU A 236 10.67 29.24 34.40
N TYR A 237 9.39 29.47 34.71
CA TYR A 237 8.73 28.84 35.86
C TYR A 237 8.71 27.31 35.76
N LEU A 238 8.38 26.77 34.58
CA LEU A 238 8.41 25.33 34.32
C LEU A 238 9.84 24.76 34.48
N GLU A 239 10.84 25.37 33.84
CA GLU A 239 12.23 24.90 33.94
C GLU A 239 12.75 24.96 35.37
N HIS A 240 12.36 25.98 36.13
CA HIS A 240 12.68 26.07 37.55
C HIS A 240 12.00 24.96 38.37
N ALA A 241 10.72 24.65 38.11
CA ALA A 241 10.00 23.58 38.80
C ALA A 241 10.58 22.19 38.50
N LEU A 242 11.06 22.01 37.26
CA LEU A 242 11.72 20.81 36.81
C LEU A 242 13.19 20.73 37.23
N LYS A 243 13.83 21.75 37.80
CA LYS A 243 15.24 21.68 38.22
C LYS A 243 15.45 20.73 39.40
N ASP A 244 16.58 20.04 39.42
CA ASP A 244 16.94 19.15 40.54
C ASP A 244 17.06 19.93 41.85
N LYS A 245 16.46 19.37 42.89
CA LYS A 245 16.47 19.95 44.23
C LYS A 245 17.49 19.23 45.13
N PRO A 246 18.29 19.96 45.92
CA PRO A 246 19.26 19.34 46.81
C PRO A 246 18.58 18.53 47.93
N GLY A 247 19.32 17.57 48.50
CA GLY A 247 18.90 16.79 49.67
C GLY A 247 18.38 15.38 49.33
N ALA A 248 18.73 14.41 50.18
CA ALA A 248 18.46 12.98 49.94
C ALA A 248 16.97 12.64 49.75
N ARG A 249 16.05 13.42 50.36
CA ARG A 249 14.59 13.23 50.21
C ARG A 249 14.08 13.52 48.80
N ASN A 250 14.86 14.23 47.98
CA ASN A 250 14.48 14.61 46.62
C ASN A 250 15.03 13.65 45.55
N LEU A 251 15.82 12.63 45.90
CA LEU A 251 16.46 11.74 44.91
C LEU A 251 15.44 11.14 43.93
N GLN A 252 14.40 10.47 44.43
CA GLN A 252 13.35 9.88 43.57
C GLN A 252 12.60 10.94 42.74
N ARG A 253 12.37 12.12 43.30
CA ARG A 253 11.68 13.21 42.58
C ARG A 253 12.55 13.85 41.51
N ASN A 254 13.87 13.93 41.76
CA ASN A 254 14.84 14.39 40.78
C ASN A 254 14.98 13.39 39.64
N GLU A 255 14.86 12.08 39.89
CA GLU A 255 14.75 11.09 38.81
C GLU A 255 13.53 11.37 37.92
N VAL A 256 12.36 11.63 38.49
CA VAL A 256 11.15 11.99 37.71
C VAL A 256 11.38 13.27 36.90
N ARG A 257 11.92 14.32 37.53
CA ARG A 257 12.29 15.57 36.84
C ARG A 257 13.23 15.34 35.68
N LYS A 258 14.28 14.54 35.91
CA LYS A 258 15.29 14.19 34.91
C LYS A 258 14.65 13.46 33.72
N LYS A 259 13.82 12.45 33.98
CA LYS A 259 13.10 11.70 32.94
C LYS A 259 12.16 12.58 32.12
N ILE A 260 11.42 13.50 32.76
CA ILE A 260 10.60 14.50 32.04
C ILE A 260 11.50 15.38 31.17
N ARG A 261 12.67 15.80 31.69
CA ARG A 261 13.62 16.62 30.94
C ARG A 261 14.16 15.93 29.70
N GLU A 262 14.52 14.67 29.83
CA GLU A 262 15.09 13.83 28.78
C GLU A 262 14.06 13.43 27.73
N PHE A 263 12.86 12.99 28.16
CA PHE A 263 11.84 12.52 27.23
C PHE A 263 11.13 13.64 26.48
N PHE A 264 10.97 14.82 27.10
CA PHE A 264 10.35 15.98 26.49
C PHE A 264 11.37 17.12 26.32
N PRO A 265 12.33 17.02 25.39
CA PRO A 265 13.38 18.02 25.23
C PRO A 265 12.80 19.39 24.82
N THR A 266 11.73 19.39 24.03
CA THR A 266 10.99 20.60 23.67
C THR A 266 9.74 20.70 24.54
N ARG A 267 9.65 21.78 25.31
CA ARG A 267 8.53 22.01 26.22
C ARG A 267 8.11 23.48 26.30
N LYS A 268 6.84 23.73 26.59
CA LYS A 268 6.23 25.05 26.81
C LYS A 268 5.31 25.04 28.02
N CYS A 269 5.11 26.21 28.61
CA CYS A 269 4.23 26.39 29.76
C CYS A 269 3.26 27.54 29.54
N PHE A 270 2.00 27.33 29.93
CA PHE A 270 0.97 28.36 29.92
C PHE A 270 0.28 28.42 31.28
N THR A 271 0.18 29.61 31.86
CA THR A 271 -0.50 29.83 33.14
C THR A 271 -1.82 30.54 32.91
N LEU A 272 -2.91 29.78 32.89
CA LEU A 272 -4.24 30.32 32.63
C LEU A 272 -4.84 30.87 33.93
N LYS A 273 -5.40 32.08 33.87
CA LYS A 273 -6.24 32.59 34.97
C LYS A 273 -7.58 31.85 35.01
N ARG A 274 -8.29 31.94 36.13
CA ARG A 274 -9.67 31.43 36.22
C ARG A 274 -10.52 32.06 35.09
N PRO A 275 -11.33 31.30 34.34
CA PRO A 275 -12.05 31.81 33.16
C PRO A 275 -13.10 32.87 33.51
N VAL A 276 -13.89 32.62 34.56
CA VAL A 276 -14.92 33.52 35.10
C VAL A 276 -14.83 33.57 36.63
N VAL A 277 -15.41 34.60 37.24
CA VAL A 277 -15.45 34.74 38.71
C VAL A 277 -16.64 34.01 39.31
N ASP A 278 -17.77 34.04 38.61
CA ASP A 278 -19.04 33.43 39.00
C ASP A 278 -18.98 31.91 38.92
N GLU A 279 -19.34 31.24 40.02
CA GLU A 279 -19.27 29.79 40.14
C GLU A 279 -20.37 29.07 39.34
N GLU A 280 -21.55 29.68 39.20
CA GLU A 280 -22.63 29.09 38.41
C GLU A 280 -22.27 29.04 36.93
N LYS A 281 -21.56 30.08 36.45
CA LYS A 281 -21.06 30.17 35.07
C LYS A 281 -19.95 29.17 34.76
N LEU A 282 -19.21 28.67 35.76
CA LEU A 282 -18.16 27.67 35.54
C LEU A 282 -18.69 26.33 35.04
N ASN A 283 -19.96 26.03 35.30
CA ASN A 283 -20.57 24.77 34.87
C ASN A 283 -20.97 24.80 33.39
N ASN A 284 -21.16 25.99 32.81
CA ASN A 284 -21.70 26.18 31.46
C ASN A 284 -20.73 26.96 30.55
N LEU A 285 -19.41 26.78 30.74
CA LEU A 285 -18.39 27.55 30.03
C LEU A 285 -18.50 27.47 28.49
N ASP A 286 -19.05 26.41 27.92
CA ASP A 286 -19.18 26.28 26.47
C ASP A 286 -20.26 27.17 25.86
N GLU A 287 -21.29 27.49 26.63
CA GLU A 287 -22.41 28.32 26.18
C GLU A 287 -22.16 29.82 26.43
N LEU A 288 -21.11 30.15 27.19
CA LEU A 288 -20.79 31.53 27.52
C LEU A 288 -20.25 32.29 26.30
N PRO A 289 -20.77 33.50 26.05
CA PRO A 289 -20.19 34.45 25.11
C PRO A 289 -18.74 34.79 25.46
N GLU A 290 -17.89 35.09 24.47
CA GLU A 290 -16.47 35.40 24.70
C GLU A 290 -16.25 36.62 25.58
N ASP A 291 -17.11 37.63 25.50
CA ASP A 291 -17.02 38.87 26.29
C ASP A 291 -17.30 38.67 27.78
N GLU A 292 -17.87 37.53 28.18
CA GLU A 292 -18.04 37.17 29.60
C GLU A 292 -16.76 36.56 30.22
N PHE A 293 -15.83 36.08 29.40
CA PHE A 293 -14.57 35.55 29.91
C PHE A 293 -13.64 36.68 30.33
N ARG A 294 -12.79 36.37 31.32
CA ARG A 294 -11.74 37.30 31.73
C ARG A 294 -10.76 37.52 30.57
N PRO A 295 -10.44 38.78 30.20
CA PRO A 295 -9.56 39.05 29.05
C PRO A 295 -8.19 38.37 29.16
N ALA A 296 -7.61 38.36 30.37
CA ALA A 296 -6.33 37.69 30.65
C ALA A 296 -6.40 36.17 30.49
N PHE A 297 -7.57 35.55 30.63
CA PHE A 297 -7.74 34.12 30.33
C PHE A 297 -7.74 33.88 28.82
N LEU A 298 -8.54 34.65 28.08
CA LEU A 298 -8.64 34.51 26.62
C LEU A 298 -7.30 34.77 25.93
N GLU A 299 -6.55 35.79 26.36
CA GLU A 299 -5.24 36.10 25.80
C GLU A 299 -4.28 34.90 25.90
N GLU A 300 -4.23 34.28 27.08
CA GLU A 300 -3.39 33.10 27.32
C GLU A 300 -3.89 31.88 26.55
N VAL A 301 -5.21 31.65 26.45
CA VAL A 301 -5.80 30.57 25.66
C VAL A 301 -5.47 30.74 24.18
N HIS A 302 -5.60 31.96 23.63
CA HIS A 302 -5.20 32.24 22.25
C HIS A 302 -3.71 31.99 22.02
N ARG A 303 -2.85 32.35 22.97
CA ARG A 303 -1.40 32.07 22.86
C ARG A 303 -1.11 30.57 22.93
N PHE A 304 -1.81 29.84 23.78
CA PHE A 304 -1.76 28.38 23.85
C PHE A 304 -2.17 27.75 22.53
N ILE A 305 -3.36 28.06 22.00
CA ILE A 305 -3.85 27.54 20.72
C ILE A 305 -2.84 27.87 19.62
N LYS A 306 -2.32 29.11 19.62
CA LYS A 306 -1.37 29.53 18.60
C LYS A 306 -0.09 28.71 18.62
N CYS A 307 0.41 28.41 19.82
CA CYS A 307 1.60 27.57 19.99
C CYS A 307 1.31 26.11 19.66
N ALA A 308 0.18 25.57 20.12
CA ALA A 308 -0.18 24.18 19.90
C ALA A 308 -0.38 23.88 18.41
N LEU A 309 -1.08 24.73 17.65
CA LEU A 309 -1.27 24.53 16.21
C LEU A 309 -0.03 24.90 15.38
N GLY A 310 0.84 25.79 15.86
CA GLY A 310 1.96 26.31 15.07
C GLY A 310 3.29 25.62 15.30
N SER A 311 3.44 24.97 16.45
CA SER A 311 4.70 24.37 16.88
C SER A 311 4.61 22.85 17.04
N SER A 312 3.41 22.27 17.00
CA SER A 312 3.27 20.80 17.04
C SER A 312 3.79 20.19 15.75
N PRO A 313 4.73 19.23 15.82
CA PRO A 313 5.22 18.55 14.64
C PRO A 313 4.21 17.53 14.12
N VAL A 314 4.39 17.08 12.88
CA VAL A 314 3.77 15.84 12.40
C VAL A 314 4.23 14.67 13.27
N LYS A 315 3.34 13.71 13.49
CA LYS A 315 3.65 12.47 14.18
C LYS A 315 4.60 11.66 13.33
N VAL A 316 5.75 11.32 13.91
CA VAL A 316 6.79 10.54 13.27
C VAL A 316 7.13 9.35 14.15
N VAL A 317 7.25 8.15 13.58
CA VAL A 317 7.82 6.99 14.27
C VAL A 317 8.93 6.43 13.40
N ASN A 318 10.14 6.32 13.95
CA ASN A 318 11.33 5.89 13.21
C ASN A 318 11.53 6.64 11.88
N GLN A 319 11.39 7.96 11.92
CA GLN A 319 11.52 8.86 10.75
C GLN A 319 10.46 8.65 9.64
N VAL A 320 9.40 7.90 9.91
CA VAL A 320 8.22 7.75 9.04
C VAL A 320 7.10 8.66 9.54
N GLU A 321 6.60 9.54 8.66
CA GLU A 321 5.41 10.34 8.91
C GLU A 321 4.16 9.45 8.99
N ILE A 322 3.41 9.59 10.07
CA ILE A 322 2.27 8.74 10.37
C ILE A 322 1.02 9.32 9.71
N THR A 323 0.38 8.52 8.87
CA THR A 323 -0.94 8.77 8.27
C THR A 323 -2.02 8.09 9.10
N GLY A 324 -3.29 8.26 8.75
CA GLY A 324 -4.41 7.66 9.48
C GLY A 324 -4.40 6.13 9.52
N HIS A 325 -4.04 5.46 8.42
CA HIS A 325 -3.86 4.00 8.43
C HIS A 325 -2.71 3.56 9.35
N HIS A 326 -1.58 4.27 9.33
CA HIS A 326 -0.43 3.98 10.21
C HIS A 326 -0.81 4.20 11.69
N PHE A 327 -1.60 5.23 11.96
CA PHE A 327 -2.05 5.58 13.31
C PHE A 327 -2.97 4.53 13.93
N ASN A 328 -3.87 3.94 13.14
CA ASN A 328 -4.70 2.83 13.59
C ASN A 328 -3.86 1.64 14.05
N TYR A 329 -2.89 1.23 13.24
CA TYR A 329 -2.01 0.12 13.58
C TYR A 329 -1.17 0.42 14.84
N LEU A 330 -0.67 1.64 14.98
CA LEU A 330 0.01 2.11 16.19
C LEU A 330 -0.89 1.96 17.43
N ALA A 331 -2.13 2.45 17.36
CA ALA A 331 -3.08 2.38 18.46
C ALA A 331 -3.45 0.93 18.82
N GLU A 332 -3.76 0.09 17.83
CA GLU A 332 -4.07 -1.33 18.05
C GLU A 332 -2.88 -2.07 18.67
N SER A 333 -1.65 -1.80 18.20
CA SER A 333 -0.45 -2.40 18.75
C SER A 333 -0.20 -1.98 20.20
N TYR A 334 -0.31 -0.69 20.52
CA TYR A 334 -0.12 -0.21 21.89
C TYR A 334 -1.20 -0.75 22.83
N VAL A 335 -2.46 -0.76 22.41
CA VAL A 335 -3.58 -1.32 23.18
C VAL A 335 -3.37 -2.81 23.44
N SER A 336 -2.97 -3.58 22.43
CA SER A 336 -2.70 -5.02 22.56
C SER A 336 -1.57 -5.29 23.56
N SER A 337 -0.46 -4.55 23.46
CA SER A 337 0.67 -4.66 24.38
C SER A 337 0.28 -4.35 25.83
N LEU A 338 -0.41 -3.23 26.07
CA LEU A 338 -0.86 -2.85 27.42
C LEU A 338 -1.84 -3.85 28.02
N ASN A 339 -2.79 -4.38 27.23
CA ASN A 339 -3.73 -5.39 27.68
C ASN A 339 -3.08 -6.72 28.07
N ASN A 340 -1.94 -7.05 27.45
CA ASN A 340 -1.22 -8.30 27.68
C ASN A 340 -0.05 -8.13 28.68
N GLY A 341 0.18 -6.92 29.20
CA GLY A 341 1.33 -6.62 30.05
C GLY A 341 2.68 -6.78 29.33
N SER A 342 2.70 -6.72 28.00
CA SER A 342 3.91 -6.83 27.17
C SER A 342 4.32 -5.46 26.63
N THR A 343 5.59 -5.32 26.27
CA THR A 343 6.11 -4.10 25.66
C THR A 343 5.72 -4.03 24.17
N PRO A 344 5.32 -2.87 23.64
CA PRO A 344 5.09 -2.73 22.20
C PRO A 344 6.43 -2.69 21.45
N SER A 345 6.61 -3.62 20.51
CA SER A 345 7.79 -3.63 19.64
C SER A 345 7.63 -2.58 18.53
N ILE A 346 8.31 -1.44 18.69
CA ILE A 346 8.37 -0.41 17.64
C ILE A 346 8.91 -0.96 16.31
N PRO A 347 9.96 -1.82 16.27
CA PRO A 347 10.41 -2.46 15.03
C PRO A 347 9.31 -3.26 14.32
N SER A 348 8.51 -4.03 15.07
CA SER A 348 7.37 -4.77 14.51
C SER A 348 6.33 -3.84 13.88
N ILE A 349 6.05 -2.71 14.53
CA ILE A 349 5.12 -1.70 14.01
C ILE A 349 5.64 -1.08 12.71
N ILE A 350 6.92 -0.72 12.66
CA ILE A 350 7.52 -0.15 11.46
C ILE A 350 7.52 -1.18 10.32
N ASN A 351 7.91 -2.43 10.57
CA ASN A 351 7.90 -3.46 9.54
C ASN A 351 6.51 -3.64 8.93
N HIS A 352 5.44 -3.60 9.74
CA HIS A 352 4.08 -3.66 9.22
C HIS A 352 3.69 -2.41 8.41
N ILE A 353 4.05 -1.22 8.89
CA ILE A 353 3.83 0.04 8.15
C ILE A 353 4.52 0.00 6.79
N VAL A 354 5.78 -0.43 6.75
CA VAL A 354 6.58 -0.53 5.53
C VAL A 354 6.01 -1.60 4.59
N GLU A 355 5.63 -2.77 5.08
CA GLU A 355 5.05 -3.84 4.25
C GLU A 355 3.72 -3.38 3.62
N ALA A 356 2.84 -2.74 4.40
CA ALA A 356 1.59 -2.19 3.89
C ALA A 356 1.83 -1.12 2.82
N GLU A 357 2.80 -0.22 3.05
CA GLU A 357 3.19 0.78 2.06
C GLU A 357 3.78 0.14 0.80
N PHE A 358 4.58 -0.92 0.96
CA PHE A 358 5.18 -1.64 -0.16
C PHE A 358 4.11 -2.26 -1.05
N ILE A 359 3.09 -2.88 -0.45
CA ILE A 359 1.97 -3.45 -1.20
C ILE A 359 1.25 -2.37 -2.01
N ARG A 360 0.87 -1.24 -1.37
CA ARG A 360 0.20 -0.12 -2.05
C ARG A 360 1.03 0.42 -3.21
N GLU A 361 2.31 0.69 -2.97
CA GLU A 361 3.18 1.29 -3.97
C GLU A 361 3.47 0.31 -5.11
N LYS A 362 3.66 -0.99 -4.82
CA LYS A 362 3.80 -2.05 -5.81
C LYS A 362 2.56 -2.16 -6.71
N GLU A 363 1.37 -2.09 -6.15
CA GLU A 363 0.11 -2.09 -6.92
C GLU A 363 -0.01 -0.87 -7.82
N SER A 364 0.25 0.32 -7.28
CA SER A 364 0.29 1.58 -8.02
C SER A 364 1.28 1.55 -9.20
N ILE A 365 2.50 1.07 -8.97
CA ILE A 365 3.53 0.87 -10.01
C ILE A 365 3.04 -0.11 -11.07
N THR A 366 2.50 -1.26 -10.65
CA THR A 366 1.99 -2.31 -11.54
C THR A 366 0.85 -1.79 -12.41
N HIS A 367 -0.06 -1.02 -11.82
CA HIS A 367 -1.17 -0.38 -12.54
C HIS A 367 -0.66 0.60 -13.60
N ASN A 368 0.28 1.48 -13.24
CA ASN A 368 0.87 2.44 -14.19
C ASN A 368 1.62 1.73 -15.33
N TYR A 369 2.37 0.67 -15.02
CA TYR A 369 3.07 -0.14 -16.04
C TYR A 369 2.07 -0.74 -17.03
N ARG A 370 1.01 -1.40 -16.54
CA ARG A 370 -0.05 -1.98 -17.38
C ARG A 370 -0.75 -0.93 -18.23
N LYS A 371 -1.09 0.22 -17.65
CA LYS A 371 -1.73 1.34 -18.36
C LYS A 371 -0.89 1.79 -19.55
N LYS A 372 0.39 2.15 -19.30
CA LYS A 372 1.30 2.62 -20.36
C LYS A 372 1.55 1.56 -21.43
N MET A 373 1.69 0.28 -21.04
CA MET A 373 1.82 -0.82 -21.98
C MET A 373 0.59 -1.01 -22.86
N ASN A 374 -0.61 -0.99 -22.28
CA ASN A 374 -1.86 -1.12 -23.03
C ASN A 374 -2.09 0.04 -24.00
N GLU A 375 -1.72 1.27 -23.62
CA GLU A 375 -1.79 2.45 -24.49
C GLU A 375 -0.80 2.36 -25.66
N ARG A 376 0.36 1.73 -25.46
CA ARG A 376 1.39 1.59 -26.49
C ARG A 376 1.18 0.39 -27.42
N LEU A 377 0.80 -0.76 -26.87
CA LEU A 377 0.68 -2.04 -27.59
C LEU A 377 -0.71 -2.22 -28.24
N ILE A 378 -1.11 -1.25 -29.05
CA ILE A 378 -2.34 -1.33 -29.86
C ILE A 378 -2.09 -2.06 -31.19
N LYS A 379 -0.85 -2.00 -31.67
CA LYS A 379 -0.38 -2.65 -32.91
C LYS A 379 0.86 -3.48 -32.61
N PRO A 380 1.20 -4.46 -33.45
CA PRO A 380 2.42 -5.23 -33.27
C PRO A 380 3.64 -4.31 -33.25
N MET A 381 4.53 -4.57 -32.30
CA MET A 381 5.82 -3.88 -32.18
C MET A 381 6.95 -4.86 -32.50
N SER A 382 8.12 -4.35 -32.87
CA SER A 382 9.32 -5.19 -32.93
C SER A 382 9.70 -5.67 -31.52
N VAL A 383 10.50 -6.74 -31.44
CA VAL A 383 11.01 -7.24 -30.15
C VAL A 383 11.84 -6.17 -29.44
N GLU A 384 12.73 -5.50 -30.18
CA GLU A 384 13.59 -4.45 -29.66
C GLU A 384 12.79 -3.23 -29.16
N GLU A 385 11.75 -2.81 -29.91
CA GLU A 385 10.89 -1.70 -29.49
C GLU A 385 10.15 -2.01 -28.19
N LEU A 386 9.63 -3.24 -28.05
CA LEU A 386 8.93 -3.68 -26.85
C LEU A 386 9.90 -3.77 -25.66
N ASP A 387 11.08 -4.35 -25.86
CA ASP A 387 12.10 -4.51 -24.83
C ASP A 387 12.60 -3.16 -24.32
N ASN A 388 12.89 -2.22 -25.21
CA ASN A 388 13.32 -0.88 -24.87
C ASN A 388 12.24 -0.13 -24.07
N PHE A 389 10.99 -0.16 -24.55
CA PHE A 389 9.88 0.48 -23.84
C PHE A 389 9.63 -0.15 -22.46
N SER A 390 9.66 -1.48 -22.37
CA SER A 390 9.59 -2.19 -21.08
C SER A 390 10.73 -1.78 -20.14
N ALA A 391 11.96 -1.71 -20.64
CA ALA A 391 13.12 -1.32 -19.84
C ALA A 391 13.00 0.10 -19.28
N GLU A 392 12.48 1.05 -20.07
CA GLU A 392 12.20 2.42 -19.61
C GLU A 392 11.19 2.42 -18.45
N LEU A 393 10.06 1.71 -18.61
CA LEU A 393 9.03 1.62 -17.57
C LEU A 393 9.54 0.95 -16.29
N ARG A 394 10.35 -0.11 -16.41
CA ARG A 394 11.00 -0.76 -15.27
C ARG A 394 11.99 0.16 -14.57
N SER A 395 12.75 0.95 -15.32
CA SER A 395 13.66 1.95 -14.77
C SER A 395 12.90 3.05 -14.01
N GLU A 396 11.80 3.54 -14.56
CA GLU A 396 10.91 4.52 -13.91
C GLU A 396 10.33 3.95 -12.60
N ALA A 397 9.80 2.73 -12.64
CA ALA A 397 9.29 2.02 -11.47
C ALA A 397 10.34 1.88 -10.37
N MET A 398 11.56 1.46 -10.73
CA MET A 398 12.64 1.28 -9.75
C MET A 398 13.14 2.60 -9.17
N LYS A 399 13.21 3.66 -9.99
CA LYS A 399 13.53 5.01 -9.50
C LYS A 399 12.47 5.51 -8.52
N ARG A 400 11.19 5.24 -8.78
CA ARG A 400 10.08 5.59 -7.89
C ARG A 400 10.20 4.86 -6.55
N PHE A 401 10.40 3.54 -6.57
CA PHE A 401 10.63 2.72 -5.37
C PHE A 401 11.82 3.23 -4.54
N LYS A 402 12.96 3.52 -5.17
CA LYS A 402 14.19 4.01 -4.48
C LYS A 402 14.05 5.41 -3.87
N ARG A 403 13.13 6.24 -4.40
CA ARG A 403 12.84 7.58 -3.86
C ARG A 403 11.79 7.56 -2.76
N HIS A 404 11.12 6.43 -2.53
CA HIS A 404 10.03 6.33 -1.57
C HIS A 404 10.57 6.27 -0.14
N LYS A 405 10.50 7.40 0.59
CA LYS A 405 11.13 7.57 1.91
C LYS A 405 10.80 6.47 2.92
N VAL A 406 9.53 6.04 3.00
CA VAL A 406 9.08 5.01 3.95
C VAL A 406 9.68 3.65 3.64
N LEU A 407 9.74 3.25 2.37
CA LEU A 407 10.25 1.94 1.95
C LEU A 407 11.75 1.82 2.20
N GLN A 408 12.48 2.94 2.10
CA GLN A 408 13.91 2.99 2.40
C GLN A 408 14.24 2.86 3.90
N LYS A 409 13.23 2.76 4.77
CA LYS A 409 13.40 2.47 6.21
C LYS A 409 13.29 0.98 6.54
N ALA A 410 12.96 0.14 5.57
CA ALA A 410 12.84 -1.30 5.78
C ALA A 410 14.20 -1.93 6.03
N SER A 411 14.30 -2.81 7.03
CA SER A 411 15.48 -3.67 7.19
C SER A 411 15.64 -4.66 6.02
N ASN A 412 14.53 -5.02 5.36
CA ASN A 412 14.48 -5.95 4.24
C ASN A 412 14.24 -5.25 2.88
N THR A 413 14.75 -4.02 2.69
CA THR A 413 14.59 -3.25 1.44
C THR A 413 15.00 -4.06 0.20
N ASN A 414 16.07 -4.86 0.29
CA ASN A 414 16.55 -5.71 -0.81
C ASN A 414 15.53 -6.79 -1.22
N GLU A 415 14.81 -7.38 -0.25
CA GLU A 415 13.78 -8.38 -0.52
C GLU A 415 12.59 -7.75 -1.23
N MET A 416 12.18 -6.54 -0.81
CA MET A 416 11.13 -5.77 -1.46
C MET A 416 11.53 -5.36 -2.88
N GLU A 417 12.77 -4.92 -3.09
CA GLU A 417 13.31 -4.60 -4.43
C GLU A 417 13.27 -5.83 -5.34
N GLN A 418 13.62 -7.01 -4.83
CA GLN A 418 13.53 -8.26 -5.57
C GLN A 418 12.09 -8.61 -5.92
N LYS A 419 11.16 -8.59 -4.95
CA LYS A 419 9.72 -8.85 -5.18
C LYS A 419 9.12 -7.92 -6.23
N LEU A 420 9.52 -6.64 -6.23
CA LEU A 420 9.09 -5.68 -7.26
C LEU A 420 9.69 -6.03 -8.62
N THR A 421 10.98 -6.36 -8.67
CA THR A 421 11.69 -6.74 -9.90
C THR A 421 11.06 -7.98 -10.54
N ASP A 422 10.77 -9.01 -9.75
CA ASP A 422 10.12 -10.24 -10.22
C ASP A 422 8.73 -9.95 -10.82
N THR A 423 7.95 -9.10 -10.14
CA THR A 423 6.62 -8.69 -10.63
C THR A 423 6.70 -7.95 -11.96
N LEU A 424 7.68 -7.05 -12.10
CA LEU A 424 7.90 -6.31 -13.35
C LEU A 424 8.37 -7.24 -14.48
N TRP A 425 9.16 -8.26 -14.17
CA TRP A 425 9.57 -9.27 -15.13
C TRP A 425 8.40 -10.13 -15.61
N GLU A 426 7.52 -10.55 -14.70
CA GLU A 426 6.29 -11.27 -15.05
C GLU A 426 5.39 -10.45 -15.99
N LEU A 427 5.28 -9.14 -15.74
CA LEU A 427 4.55 -8.23 -16.63
C LEU A 427 5.20 -8.13 -18.01
N GLN A 428 6.53 -8.06 -18.09
CA GLN A 428 7.23 -8.06 -19.37
C GLN A 428 6.91 -9.33 -20.17
N VAL A 429 7.06 -10.52 -19.55
CA VAL A 429 6.75 -11.80 -20.19
C VAL A 429 5.29 -11.87 -20.65
N HIS A 430 4.36 -11.31 -19.87
CA HIS A 430 2.97 -11.19 -20.26
C HIS A 430 2.81 -10.35 -21.55
N TYR A 431 3.42 -9.17 -21.62
CA TYR A 431 3.31 -8.30 -22.81
C TYR A 431 4.08 -8.81 -24.02
N GLU A 432 5.14 -9.59 -23.85
CA GLU A 432 5.80 -10.31 -24.95
C GLU A 432 4.86 -11.34 -25.60
N ARG A 433 4.11 -12.09 -24.80
CA ARG A 433 3.09 -13.03 -25.30
C ARG A 433 1.97 -12.30 -26.01
N GLU A 434 1.53 -11.17 -25.45
CA GLU A 434 0.48 -10.37 -26.03
C GLU A 434 0.89 -9.73 -27.36
N ASN A 435 2.12 -9.23 -27.47
CA ASN A 435 2.66 -8.72 -28.73
C ASN A 435 2.73 -9.83 -29.80
N LYS A 436 3.13 -11.05 -29.43
CA LYS A 436 3.09 -12.21 -30.34
C LYS A 436 1.65 -12.50 -30.80
N ARG A 437 0.66 -12.47 -29.90
CA ARG A 437 -0.75 -12.68 -30.24
C ARG A 437 -1.23 -11.64 -31.27
N ILE A 438 -1.03 -10.35 -30.98
CA ILE A 438 -1.42 -9.23 -31.85
C ILE A 438 -0.70 -9.30 -33.20
N SER A 439 0.60 -9.63 -33.20
CA SER A 439 1.39 -9.84 -34.42
C SER A 439 0.83 -10.97 -35.27
N LYS A 440 0.47 -12.11 -34.67
CA LYS A 440 -0.11 -13.25 -35.38
C LYS A 440 -1.43 -12.88 -36.04
N GLU A 441 -2.32 -12.20 -35.32
CA GLU A 441 -3.62 -11.75 -35.83
C GLU A 441 -3.43 -10.78 -37.00
N PHE A 442 -2.62 -9.74 -36.81
CA PHE A 442 -2.31 -8.76 -37.84
C PHE A 442 -1.76 -9.40 -39.12
N CYS A 443 -0.78 -10.29 -38.99
CA CYS A 443 -0.18 -10.97 -40.14
C CYS A 443 -1.16 -11.91 -40.84
N SER A 444 -2.00 -12.61 -40.06
CA SER A 444 -3.00 -13.53 -40.61
C SER A 444 -4.05 -12.77 -41.42
N ASP A 445 -4.51 -11.62 -40.92
CA ASP A 445 -5.49 -10.79 -41.61
C ASP A 445 -4.90 -10.12 -42.85
N LEU A 446 -3.65 -9.67 -42.77
CA LEU A 446 -2.91 -9.16 -43.93
C LEU A 446 -2.78 -10.22 -45.04
N ILE A 447 -2.43 -11.46 -44.69
CA ILE A 447 -2.36 -12.55 -45.68
C ILE A 447 -3.72 -12.82 -46.30
N LYS A 448 -4.81 -12.86 -45.50
CA LYS A 448 -6.17 -13.05 -46.03
C LYS A 448 -6.54 -11.96 -47.02
N GLU A 449 -6.24 -10.70 -46.71
CA GLU A 449 -6.50 -9.56 -47.58
C GLU A 449 -5.72 -9.67 -48.90
N LEU A 450 -4.41 -9.89 -48.83
CA LEU A 450 -3.56 -10.01 -50.02
C LEU A 450 -3.93 -11.23 -50.88
N TYR A 451 -4.34 -12.33 -50.24
CA TYR A 451 -4.72 -13.57 -50.92
C TYR A 451 -6.13 -13.51 -51.52
N ALA A 452 -6.99 -12.59 -51.11
CA ALA A 452 -8.40 -12.53 -51.53
C ALA A 452 -8.57 -12.53 -53.06
N THR A 453 -7.72 -11.78 -53.77
CA THR A 453 -7.75 -11.75 -55.25
C THR A 453 -7.35 -13.08 -55.86
N ILE A 454 -6.31 -13.72 -55.34
CA ILE A 454 -5.84 -15.03 -55.81
C ILE A 454 -6.92 -16.09 -55.55
N ASN A 455 -7.51 -16.09 -54.34
CA ASN A 455 -8.58 -17.01 -53.96
C ASN A 455 -9.81 -16.88 -54.85
N ARG A 456 -10.22 -15.65 -55.19
CA ARG A 456 -11.33 -15.42 -56.13
C ARG A 456 -11.04 -16.04 -57.50
N ARG A 457 -9.82 -15.83 -58.02
CA ARG A 457 -9.39 -16.37 -59.32
C ARG A 457 -9.30 -17.89 -59.30
N LEU A 458 -8.89 -18.49 -58.17
CA LEU A 458 -8.92 -19.93 -57.97
C LEU A 458 -10.33 -20.50 -58.01
N ASN A 459 -11.28 -19.89 -57.28
CA ASN A 459 -12.66 -20.34 -57.22
C ASN A 459 -13.38 -20.21 -58.58
N ASN A 460 -12.97 -19.24 -59.40
CA ASN A 460 -13.47 -19.05 -60.76
C ASN A 460 -12.73 -19.90 -61.81
N GLU A 461 -11.84 -20.80 -61.38
CA GLU A 461 -11.01 -21.65 -62.24
C GLU A 461 -10.15 -20.87 -63.26
N GLU A 462 -9.85 -19.59 -63.00
CA GLU A 462 -9.10 -18.71 -63.90
C GLU A 462 -7.62 -19.13 -64.07
N TYR A 463 -7.13 -20.05 -63.25
CA TYR A 463 -5.80 -20.64 -63.39
C TYR A 463 -5.80 -21.99 -64.14
N ASN A 464 -6.96 -22.54 -64.47
CA ASN A 464 -7.11 -23.82 -65.18
C ASN A 464 -7.04 -23.62 -66.71
N MET A 465 -5.93 -23.05 -67.17
CA MET A 465 -5.68 -22.73 -68.58
C MET A 465 -4.19 -22.87 -68.94
N TYR A 466 -3.86 -22.87 -70.22
CA TYR A 466 -2.48 -22.89 -70.68
C TYR A 466 -1.67 -21.74 -70.06
N GLY A 467 -0.56 -22.05 -69.38
CA GLY A 467 0.26 -21.08 -68.66
C GLY A 467 -0.31 -20.59 -67.31
N GLY A 468 -1.47 -21.09 -66.88
CA GLY A 468 -2.14 -20.69 -65.64
C GLY A 468 -1.32 -20.95 -64.37
N TYR A 469 -0.56 -22.05 -64.30
CA TYR A 469 0.37 -22.31 -63.18
C TYR A 469 1.47 -21.23 -63.07
N LYS A 470 2.04 -20.78 -64.21
CA LYS A 470 3.00 -19.66 -64.22
C LYS A 470 2.35 -18.34 -63.80
N ALA A 471 1.08 -18.10 -64.16
CA ALA A 471 0.34 -16.93 -63.70
C ALA A 471 0.10 -16.97 -62.18
N PHE A 472 -0.29 -18.13 -61.64
CA PHE A 472 -0.48 -18.35 -60.21
C PHE A 472 0.80 -18.08 -59.41
N LEU A 473 1.94 -18.63 -59.84
CA LEU A 473 3.23 -18.38 -59.19
C LEU A 473 3.62 -16.89 -59.21
N ARG A 474 3.34 -16.17 -60.30
CA ARG A 474 3.60 -14.72 -60.37
C ARG A 474 2.75 -13.94 -59.37
N ASP A 475 1.49 -14.34 -59.18
CA ASP A 475 0.61 -13.68 -58.21
C ASP A 475 1.05 -13.98 -56.76
N LEU A 476 1.51 -15.20 -56.46
CA LEU A 476 2.09 -15.53 -55.16
C LEU A 476 3.36 -14.71 -54.87
N VAL A 477 4.25 -14.52 -55.86
CA VAL A 477 5.45 -13.67 -55.71
C VAL A 477 5.06 -12.20 -55.46
N ARG A 478 3.98 -11.72 -56.08
CA ARG A 478 3.46 -10.36 -55.81
C ARG A 478 2.91 -10.23 -54.39
N LEU A 479 2.16 -11.23 -53.92
CA LEU A 479 1.64 -11.30 -52.56
C LEU A 479 2.80 -11.28 -51.55
N GLU A 480 3.81 -12.13 -51.74
CA GLU A 480 4.97 -12.21 -50.85
C GLU A 480 5.70 -10.86 -50.79
N LYS A 481 5.94 -10.20 -51.93
CA LYS A 481 6.54 -8.87 -51.97
C LYS A 481 5.70 -7.83 -51.22
N ALA A 482 4.39 -7.82 -51.42
CA ALA A 482 3.48 -6.91 -50.72
C ALA A 482 3.51 -7.14 -49.20
N TYR A 483 3.46 -8.40 -48.78
CA TYR A 483 3.58 -8.79 -47.37
C TYR A 483 4.91 -8.36 -46.76
N GLN A 484 6.03 -8.66 -47.42
CA GLN A 484 7.38 -8.27 -46.98
C GLN A 484 7.51 -6.75 -46.86
N SER A 485 6.95 -5.98 -47.79
CA SER A 485 6.99 -4.51 -47.78
C SER A 485 6.10 -3.83 -46.73
N THR A 486 5.16 -4.56 -46.12
CA THR A 486 4.24 -3.98 -45.12
C THR A 486 4.98 -3.79 -43.78
N PRO A 487 5.05 -2.58 -43.20
CA PRO A 487 5.74 -2.34 -41.93
C PRO A 487 4.95 -2.89 -40.72
N ASN A 488 5.60 -2.95 -39.55
CA ASN A 488 4.98 -3.21 -38.25
C ASN A 488 4.20 -4.53 -38.14
N LYS A 489 4.70 -5.58 -38.77
CA LYS A 489 4.13 -6.93 -38.70
C LYS A 489 4.38 -7.61 -37.35
N GLY A 490 5.41 -7.18 -36.62
CA GLY A 490 5.80 -7.73 -35.33
C GLY A 490 6.49 -9.10 -35.43
N PRO A 491 6.74 -9.76 -34.27
CA PRO A 491 7.62 -10.92 -34.18
C PRO A 491 7.11 -12.20 -34.88
N MET A 492 5.81 -12.31 -35.17
CA MET A 492 5.22 -13.51 -35.79
C MET A 492 5.20 -13.48 -37.32
N SER A 493 5.73 -12.41 -37.94
CA SER A 493 5.71 -12.20 -39.39
C SER A 493 6.15 -13.41 -40.20
N ASP A 494 7.35 -13.94 -39.91
CA ASP A 494 7.95 -14.99 -40.72
C ASP A 494 7.30 -16.35 -40.48
N GLN A 495 6.91 -16.61 -39.22
CA GLN A 495 6.20 -17.84 -38.86
C GLN A 495 4.86 -17.92 -39.59
N VAL A 496 4.06 -16.84 -39.56
CA VAL A 496 2.74 -16.81 -40.21
C VAL A 496 2.86 -16.95 -41.73
N LEU A 497 3.85 -16.29 -42.35
CA LEU A 497 4.13 -16.46 -43.77
C LEU A 497 4.54 -17.90 -44.11
N GLY A 498 5.41 -18.51 -43.29
CA GLY A 498 5.83 -19.91 -43.47
C GLY A 498 4.66 -20.90 -43.38
N GLU A 499 3.81 -20.77 -42.35
CA GLU A 499 2.59 -21.57 -42.17
C GLU A 499 1.66 -21.44 -43.39
N PHE A 500 1.49 -20.22 -43.92
CA PHE A 500 0.69 -19.97 -45.12
C PHE A 500 1.30 -20.62 -46.37
N VAL A 501 2.61 -20.47 -46.61
CA VAL A 501 3.29 -21.07 -47.78
C VAL A 501 3.15 -22.59 -47.78
N ILE A 502 3.28 -23.22 -46.61
CA ILE A 502 3.06 -24.67 -46.45
C ILE A 502 1.61 -25.04 -46.78
N SER A 503 0.64 -24.25 -46.32
CA SER A 503 -0.79 -24.50 -46.61
C SER A 503 -1.13 -24.46 -48.10
N LEU A 504 -0.36 -23.71 -48.90
CA LEU A 504 -0.57 -23.58 -50.35
C LEU A 504 0.00 -24.74 -51.17
N GLU A 505 0.78 -25.66 -50.59
CA GLU A 505 1.49 -26.67 -51.37
C GLU A 505 0.53 -27.64 -52.08
N GLY A 506 -0.55 -28.04 -51.42
CA GLY A 506 -1.61 -28.85 -52.04
C GLY A 506 -2.30 -28.13 -53.19
N VAL A 507 -2.55 -26.81 -53.05
CA VAL A 507 -3.16 -25.98 -54.10
C VAL A 507 -2.24 -25.86 -55.30
N LYS A 508 -0.93 -25.64 -55.08
CA LYS A 508 0.08 -25.62 -56.15
C LYS A 508 0.08 -26.94 -56.92
N MET A 509 0.07 -28.08 -56.22
CA MET A 509 0.04 -29.40 -56.85
C MET A 509 -1.21 -29.60 -57.72
N LEU A 510 -2.39 -29.19 -57.23
CA LEU A 510 -3.66 -29.33 -57.96
C LEU A 510 -3.69 -28.50 -59.25
N ILE A 511 -3.26 -27.23 -59.18
CA ILE A 511 -3.21 -26.38 -60.38
C ILE A 511 -2.18 -26.93 -61.37
N ARG A 512 -1.03 -27.40 -60.88
CA ARG A 512 0.02 -27.98 -61.71
C ARG A 512 -0.51 -29.21 -62.46
N SER A 513 -1.13 -30.15 -61.77
CA SER A 513 -1.67 -31.36 -62.39
C SER A 513 -2.81 -31.04 -63.36
N GLY A 514 -3.72 -30.11 -63.02
CA GLY A 514 -4.78 -29.65 -63.91
C GLY A 514 -4.25 -29.03 -65.21
N VAL A 515 -3.23 -28.17 -65.12
CA VAL A 515 -2.58 -27.58 -66.29
C VAL A 515 -1.83 -28.62 -67.13
N GLU A 516 -1.19 -29.61 -66.50
CA GLU A 516 -0.55 -30.73 -67.21
C GLU A 516 -1.58 -31.54 -68.03
N ILE A 517 -2.76 -31.82 -67.46
CA ILE A 517 -3.85 -32.52 -68.17
C ILE A 517 -4.35 -31.68 -69.37
N ILE A 518 -4.56 -30.38 -69.18
CA ILE A 518 -4.98 -29.48 -70.28
C ILE A 518 -3.94 -29.46 -71.40
N ASN A 519 -2.65 -29.39 -71.05
CA ASN A 519 -1.58 -29.41 -72.04
C ASN A 519 -1.58 -30.72 -72.84
N MET A 520 -1.73 -31.87 -72.17
CA MET A 520 -1.82 -33.18 -72.84
C MET A 520 -3.02 -33.25 -73.79
N GLU A 521 -4.19 -32.75 -73.39
CA GLU A 521 -5.40 -32.76 -74.24
C GLU A 521 -5.27 -31.81 -75.44
N LEU A 522 -4.63 -30.64 -75.27
CA LEU A 522 -4.32 -29.72 -76.36
C LEU A 522 -3.35 -30.34 -77.36
N GLU A 523 -2.28 -30.99 -76.88
CA GLU A 523 -1.33 -31.72 -77.72
C GLU A 523 -2.03 -32.84 -78.50
N ARG A 524 -2.91 -33.61 -77.86
CA ARG A 524 -3.71 -34.67 -78.50
C ARG A 524 -4.59 -34.11 -79.63
N ARG A 525 -5.29 -33.00 -79.40
CA ARG A 525 -6.14 -32.34 -80.41
C ARG A 525 -5.32 -31.77 -81.56
N LEU A 526 -4.15 -31.20 -81.28
CA LEU A 526 -3.22 -30.70 -82.31
C LEU A 526 -2.70 -31.85 -83.19
N SER A 527 -2.34 -32.99 -82.59
CA SER A 527 -1.94 -34.19 -83.34
C SER A 527 -3.08 -34.79 -84.17
N GLN A 528 -4.33 -34.69 -83.74
CA GLN A 528 -5.49 -35.11 -84.54
C GLN A 528 -5.81 -34.17 -85.71
N GLN A 529 -5.39 -32.91 -85.63
CA GLN A 529 -5.55 -31.91 -86.71
C GLN A 529 -4.32 -31.75 -87.61
N GLN A 530 -3.27 -32.57 -87.44
CA GLN A 530 -2.05 -32.57 -88.27
C GLN A 530 -2.27 -32.94 -89.76
N GLY A 531 -3.52 -33.04 -90.23
CA GLY A 531 -3.85 -33.03 -91.64
C GLY A 531 -3.84 -31.64 -92.32
N SER A 532 -3.77 -30.50 -91.59
CA SER A 532 -4.01 -29.20 -92.26
C SER A 532 -3.13 -27.98 -91.93
N TYR A 533 -2.22 -27.96 -90.95
CA TYR A 533 -1.33 -26.79 -90.77
C TYR A 533 0.07 -27.18 -90.29
N THR A 534 1.02 -27.19 -91.22
CA THR A 534 2.45 -27.12 -90.97
C THR A 534 2.84 -25.65 -90.75
N VAL A 535 3.76 -25.42 -89.80
CA VAL A 535 4.38 -24.15 -89.40
C VAL A 535 3.71 -23.44 -88.20
N LEU A 536 4.22 -23.74 -86.99
CA LEU A 536 4.59 -22.79 -85.92
C LEU A 536 5.02 -23.59 -84.67
N LEU A 537 6.25 -24.10 -84.65
CA LEU A 537 6.79 -24.91 -83.53
C LEU A 537 8.18 -24.52 -82.96
N PRO A 538 8.93 -23.54 -83.49
CA PRO A 538 10.18 -23.12 -82.83
C PRO A 538 10.00 -22.18 -81.62
N TRP A 539 9.04 -21.25 -81.63
CA TRP A 539 8.90 -20.23 -80.57
C TRP A 539 8.40 -20.79 -79.21
N LEU A 540 7.57 -21.84 -79.22
CA LEU A 540 6.99 -22.40 -77.99
C LEU A 540 8.03 -23.11 -77.11
N LYS A 541 9.13 -23.60 -77.71
CA LYS A 541 10.15 -24.41 -77.03
C LYS A 541 11.14 -23.53 -76.23
N ASP A 542 11.47 -22.35 -76.75
CA ASP A 542 12.44 -21.45 -76.11
C ASP A 542 11.87 -20.75 -74.86
N SER A 543 10.55 -20.60 -74.76
CA SER A 543 9.90 -19.95 -73.61
C SER A 543 9.75 -20.85 -72.37
N LEU A 544 10.13 -22.14 -72.46
CA LEU A 544 10.06 -23.12 -71.37
C LEU A 544 11.37 -23.23 -70.56
N VAL A 545 12.52 -22.88 -71.14
CA VAL A 545 13.84 -23.18 -70.56
C VAL A 545 14.35 -22.10 -69.60
N GLY A 546 13.96 -20.83 -69.79
CA GLY A 546 14.57 -19.71 -69.05
C GLY A 546 14.12 -19.50 -67.59
N SER A 547 13.01 -20.09 -67.14
CA SER A 547 12.39 -19.74 -65.84
C SER A 547 12.60 -20.78 -64.74
N VAL A 548 12.89 -22.03 -65.09
CA VAL A 548 13.08 -23.13 -64.12
C VAL A 548 14.45 -23.01 -63.44
N SER A 549 15.49 -22.57 -64.16
CA SER A 549 16.83 -22.48 -63.60
C SER A 549 16.99 -21.36 -62.57
N GLN A 550 16.20 -20.30 -62.62
CA GLN A 550 16.28 -19.20 -61.64
C GLN A 550 15.58 -19.54 -60.31
N PHE A 551 14.60 -20.43 -60.32
CA PHE A 551 13.84 -20.81 -59.13
C PHE A 551 14.52 -21.94 -58.34
N THR A 552 15.16 -22.89 -59.02
CA THR A 552 15.98 -23.92 -58.35
C THR A 552 17.18 -23.33 -57.62
N THR A 553 17.83 -22.29 -58.16
CA THR A 553 18.95 -21.61 -57.50
C THR A 553 18.53 -20.87 -56.22
N LEU A 554 17.30 -20.32 -56.17
CA LEU A 554 16.74 -19.68 -54.97
C LEU A 554 16.38 -20.70 -53.88
N CYS A 555 15.81 -21.85 -54.26
CA CYS A 555 15.53 -22.95 -53.32
C CYS A 555 16.82 -23.62 -52.79
N GLU A 556 17.85 -23.78 -53.62
CA GLU A 556 19.15 -24.31 -53.18
C GLU A 556 19.89 -23.36 -52.25
N HIS A 557 19.76 -22.04 -52.43
CA HIS A 557 20.30 -21.05 -51.49
C HIS A 557 19.58 -21.09 -50.14
N ALA A 558 18.25 -21.23 -50.12
CA ALA A 558 17.46 -21.32 -48.89
C ALA A 558 17.72 -22.63 -48.11
N VAL A 559 17.96 -23.75 -48.81
CA VAL A 559 18.31 -25.04 -48.19
C VAL A 559 19.77 -25.04 -47.67
N LYS A 560 20.71 -24.38 -48.37
CA LYS A 560 22.09 -24.21 -47.89
C LYS A 560 22.21 -23.27 -46.69
N SER A 561 21.35 -22.26 -46.57
CA SER A 561 21.31 -21.40 -45.36
C SER A 561 20.72 -22.08 -44.14
N MET A 562 20.02 -23.21 -44.30
CA MET A 562 19.49 -24.02 -43.20
C MET A 562 20.42 -25.18 -42.79
N SER A 563 21.61 -25.28 -43.38
CA SER A 563 22.56 -26.38 -43.12
C SER A 563 23.98 -25.89 -42.81
N THR A 564 24.10 -24.86 -41.95
CA THR A 564 25.35 -24.54 -41.24
C THR A 564 25.14 -24.57 -39.73
N PRO A 565 25.76 -25.52 -39.00
CA PRO A 565 26.00 -25.37 -37.57
C PRO A 565 27.29 -24.55 -37.39
N THR A 566 27.19 -23.33 -36.88
CA THR A 566 28.37 -22.59 -36.42
C THR A 566 28.33 -22.52 -34.90
N THR A 567 28.98 -23.49 -34.24
CA THR A 567 29.86 -23.19 -33.10
C THR A 567 30.81 -24.39 -32.90
N THR A 568 31.95 -24.37 -33.60
CA THR A 568 33.16 -25.06 -33.11
C THR A 568 34.30 -24.05 -33.19
N ALA A 569 34.63 -23.46 -32.04
CA ALA A 569 35.88 -22.76 -31.83
C ALA A 569 36.40 -23.11 -30.44
N ALA A 570 36.99 -24.29 -30.34
CA ALA A 570 38.08 -24.61 -29.40
C ALA A 570 38.51 -26.08 -29.61
N LEU A 571 39.32 -26.36 -30.62
CA LEU A 571 40.12 -27.59 -30.66
C LEU A 571 41.40 -27.36 -31.47
N THR A 572 42.44 -26.96 -30.74
CA THR A 572 43.85 -27.26 -30.97
C THR A 572 44.41 -27.32 -29.54
N ILE A 573 45.13 -28.32 -29.03
CA ILE A 573 46.15 -29.22 -29.57
C ILE A 573 46.25 -30.43 -28.61
N VAL A 574 46.78 -31.54 -29.11
CA VAL A 574 47.55 -32.60 -28.41
C VAL A 574 46.83 -33.95 -28.22
N SER A 575 47.23 -34.85 -29.11
CA SER A 575 47.33 -36.30 -29.00
C SER A 575 47.61 -36.86 -27.60
N ASN A 576 46.88 -37.89 -27.18
CA ASN A 576 47.46 -39.22 -26.92
C ASN A 576 46.41 -40.28 -26.53
N ASN A 577 46.48 -41.42 -27.23
CA ASN A 577 46.33 -42.81 -26.79
C ASN A 577 46.26 -42.98 -25.25
N THR A 578 45.43 -43.80 -24.59
CA THR A 578 44.90 -45.16 -24.87
C THR A 578 43.90 -45.52 -23.72
N PRO A 579 43.14 -46.63 -23.79
CA PRO A 579 41.88 -46.84 -23.06
C PRO A 579 42.04 -47.57 -21.71
N LYS A 580 41.05 -47.45 -20.81
CA LYS A 580 40.62 -48.53 -19.89
C LYS A 580 39.39 -48.20 -19.02
N LYS A 581 38.41 -49.12 -19.10
CA LYS A 581 37.62 -49.73 -18.01
C LYS A 581 36.66 -48.88 -17.16
N SER A 582 35.36 -49.19 -17.32
CA SER A 582 34.39 -49.39 -16.21
C SER A 582 34.94 -50.44 -15.20
N PRO A 583 34.57 -50.45 -13.90
CA PRO A 583 33.16 -50.57 -13.47
C PRO A 583 32.74 -49.98 -12.09
N SER A 584 31.42 -50.04 -11.88
CA SER A 584 30.70 -50.40 -10.64
C SER A 584 30.61 -49.46 -9.41
N LYS A 585 29.35 -49.20 -9.05
CA LYS A 585 28.66 -49.39 -7.74
C LYS A 585 29.25 -48.81 -6.44
N ASN A 586 28.30 -48.19 -5.70
CA ASN A 586 28.20 -47.98 -4.24
C ASN A 586 29.27 -47.03 -3.66
N ASP A 587 28.97 -46.08 -2.79
CA ASP A 587 27.95 -45.98 -1.73
C ASP A 587 27.07 -44.72 -1.79
#